data_AF-A0A0K2Y3F0-F1
#
_entry.id   AF-A0A0K2Y3F0-F1
#
_cell.length_a   1.000
_cell.length_b   1.000
_cell.length_c   1.000
_cell.angle_alpha   90.00
_cell.angle_beta   90.00
_cell.angle_gamma   90.00
#
_symmetry.space_group_name_H-M   'P 1'
#
loop_
_entity.id
_entity.type
_entity.pdbx_description
1 polymer ?
#
loop_
_entity_poly.entity_id
_entity_poly.type
_entity_poly.pdbx_seq_one_letter_code
_entity_poly.pdbx_strand_id
1 'polypeptide(L)'
;MHLCNQLQHNYTFSGQSLAFMDGGTMAQALIPWIVEYDRILLLDCVSVAGASVGEVFCFDFENVPSNITWAGSAHEVEMLQTLKLTALMGDLPPTTILGLIPEIVSDTTTFELSPKMLRGAQLAKEKALEILQQWGVRATPQPKPLSLQEIANNSYRMAL
;
A
#
# COMPACT_ATOMS: atom_id res chain seq x y z
N MET A 1 0.81 3.69 -3.88
CA MET A 1 0.08 4.64 -4.75
C MET A 1 -0.94 3.97 -5.68
N HIS A 2 -0.55 3.38 -6.83
CA HIS A 2 -1.51 2.93 -7.86
C HIS A 2 -2.62 1.98 -7.36
N LEU A 3 -2.28 1.03 -6.48
CA LEU A 3 -3.26 0.10 -5.92
C LEU A 3 -4.30 0.81 -5.04
N CYS A 4 -3.88 1.82 -4.26
CA CYS A 4 -4.76 2.66 -3.44
C CYS A 4 -5.78 3.39 -4.33
N ASN A 5 -5.29 4.05 -5.38
CA ASN A 5 -6.14 4.76 -6.35
C ASN A 5 -7.09 3.79 -7.08
N GLN A 6 -6.63 2.58 -7.42
CA GLN A 6 -7.48 1.57 -8.03
C GLN A 6 -8.61 1.12 -7.09
N LEU A 7 -8.31 0.88 -5.81
CA LEU A 7 -9.33 0.50 -4.82
C LEU A 7 -10.38 1.62 -4.68
N GLN A 8 -9.92 2.86 -4.54
CA GLN A 8 -10.79 4.03 -4.42
C GLN A 8 -11.66 4.25 -5.67
N HIS A 9 -11.13 3.99 -6.88
CA HIS A 9 -11.88 4.16 -8.13
C HIS A 9 -12.85 3.00 -8.39
N ASN A 10 -12.42 1.76 -8.20
CA ASN A 10 -13.13 0.58 -8.66
C ASN A 10 -14.20 0.08 -7.69
N TYR A 11 -14.27 0.62 -6.47
CA TYR A 11 -15.18 0.15 -5.45
C TYR A 11 -15.87 1.30 -4.71
N THR A 12 -17.11 1.06 -4.31
CA THR A 12 -17.80 1.87 -3.30
C THR A 12 -17.69 1.15 -1.96
N PHE A 13 -17.29 1.89 -0.93
CA PHE A 13 -17.12 1.34 0.42
C PHE A 13 -18.27 1.78 1.33
N SER A 14 -18.71 0.87 2.22
CA SER A 14 -19.78 1.10 3.19
C SER A 14 -19.50 0.34 4.49
N GLY A 15 -20.22 0.65 5.56
CA GLY A 15 -19.97 0.07 6.89
C GLY A 15 -19.22 1.07 7.76
N GLN A 16 -17.96 0.76 8.09
CA GLN A 16 -17.09 1.68 8.83
C GLN A 16 -16.60 2.85 7.98
N SER A 17 -16.21 3.95 8.63
CA SER A 17 -15.58 5.09 7.97
C SER A 17 -14.22 4.66 7.39
N LEU A 18 -13.96 5.00 6.13
CA LEU A 18 -12.74 4.68 5.42
C LEU A 18 -12.24 5.92 4.68
N ALA A 19 -10.98 6.27 4.91
CA ALA A 19 -10.28 7.29 4.15
C ALA A 19 -9.14 6.65 3.34
N PHE A 20 -8.97 7.12 2.11
CA PHE A 20 -7.83 6.77 1.27
C PHE A 20 -6.86 7.94 1.30
N MET A 21 -5.57 7.63 1.44
CA MET A 21 -4.50 8.62 1.41
C MET A 21 -3.35 8.09 0.56
N ASP A 22 -2.88 8.92 -0.36
CA ASP A 22 -1.61 8.69 -1.04
C ASP A 22 -0.51 9.39 -0.25
N GLY A 23 0.22 8.62 0.55
CA GLY A 23 1.28 9.15 1.40
C GLY A 23 2.50 9.64 0.62
N GLY A 24 2.64 9.25 -0.65
CA GLY A 24 3.78 9.62 -1.51
C GLY A 24 5.09 9.61 -0.74
N THR A 25 5.93 10.63 -0.93
CA THR A 25 7.17 10.84 -0.16
C THR A 25 6.98 11.79 1.02
N MET A 26 5.80 11.85 1.65
CA MET A 26 5.51 12.82 2.72
C MET A 26 6.19 12.47 4.05
N ALA A 27 6.67 11.22 4.21
CA ALA A 27 7.44 10.78 5.36
C ALA A 27 6.82 11.20 6.70
N GLN A 28 7.54 11.93 7.54
CA GLN A 28 7.09 12.31 8.90
C GLN A 28 5.91 13.29 8.89
N ALA A 29 5.65 13.98 7.76
CA ALA A 29 4.48 14.86 7.64
C ALA A 29 3.15 14.08 7.69
N LEU A 30 3.19 12.74 7.56
CA LEU A 30 2.03 11.87 7.70
C LEU A 30 1.64 11.61 9.16
N ILE A 31 2.53 11.87 10.13
CA ILE A 31 2.27 11.53 11.54
C ILE A 31 0.95 12.12 12.05
N PRO A 32 0.64 13.43 11.86
CA PRO A 32 -0.62 14.00 12.35
C PRO A 32 -1.85 13.31 11.76
N TRP A 33 -1.76 12.84 10.52
CA TRP A 33 -2.86 12.10 9.89
C TRP A 33 -2.97 10.68 10.43
N ILE A 34 -1.84 9.97 10.58
CA ILE A 34 -1.81 8.58 11.06
C ILE A 34 -2.48 8.45 12.42
N VAL A 35 -2.18 9.37 13.35
CA VAL A 35 -2.68 9.30 14.74
C VAL A 35 -4.17 9.60 14.89
N GLU A 36 -4.84 10.11 13.84
CA GLU A 36 -6.28 10.40 13.87
C GLU A 36 -7.15 9.17 13.59
N TYR A 37 -6.57 8.05 13.13
CA TYR A 37 -7.31 6.84 12.75
C TYR A 37 -7.18 5.72 13.78
N ASP A 38 -8.22 4.90 13.91
CA ASP A 38 -8.21 3.75 14.84
C ASP A 38 -7.34 2.58 14.35
N ARG A 39 -7.16 2.45 13.03
CA ARG A 39 -6.40 1.39 12.35
C ARG A 39 -5.86 1.87 11.03
N ILE A 40 -4.71 1.33 10.61
CA ILE A 40 -4.06 1.66 9.35
C ILE A 40 -3.83 0.39 8.52
N LEU A 41 -4.24 0.42 7.24
CA LEU A 41 -3.80 -0.54 6.22
C LEU A 41 -2.78 0.16 5.31
N LEU A 42 -1.50 -0.17 5.47
CA LEU A 42 -0.43 0.39 4.67
C LEU A 42 -0.17 -0.49 3.45
N LEU A 43 -0.26 0.10 2.25
CA LEU A 43 0.07 -0.56 0.99
C LEU A 43 1.41 -0.04 0.48
N ASP A 44 2.45 -0.87 0.49
CA ASP A 44 3.80 -0.43 0.12
C ASP A 44 4.59 -1.54 -0.61
N CYS A 45 5.72 -1.16 -1.21
CA CYS A 45 6.70 -2.12 -1.69
C CYS A 45 7.64 -2.53 -0.55
N VAL A 46 8.06 -3.80 -0.53
CA VAL A 46 8.99 -4.32 0.49
C VAL A 46 10.10 -5.15 -0.15
N SER A 47 11.21 -5.31 0.57
CA SER A 47 12.31 -6.18 0.18
C SER A 47 12.43 -7.38 1.11
N VAL A 48 12.35 -8.58 0.54
CA VAL A 48 12.45 -9.84 1.28
C VAL A 48 13.49 -10.72 0.61
N ALA A 49 14.49 -11.15 1.38
CA ALA A 49 15.57 -11.96 0.86
C ALA A 49 15.04 -13.28 0.26
N GLY A 50 15.32 -13.52 -1.02
CA GLY A 50 14.90 -14.72 -1.74
C GLY A 50 13.46 -14.70 -2.27
N ALA A 51 12.71 -13.61 -2.09
CA ALA A 51 11.38 -13.49 -2.65
C ALA A 51 11.40 -13.11 -4.14
N SER A 52 10.37 -13.53 -4.86
CA SER A 52 10.20 -13.25 -6.28
C SER A 52 9.38 -11.97 -6.50
N VAL A 53 9.68 -11.27 -7.60
CA VAL A 53 8.87 -10.13 -8.08
C VAL A 53 7.38 -10.49 -8.13
N GLY A 54 6.55 -9.63 -7.54
CA GLY A 54 5.10 -9.80 -7.46
C GLY A 54 4.62 -10.66 -6.29
N GLU A 55 5.49 -11.20 -5.44
CA GLU A 55 5.06 -11.82 -4.19
C GLU A 55 4.48 -10.78 -3.22
N VAL A 56 3.51 -11.21 -2.41
CA VAL A 56 2.77 -10.35 -1.49
C VAL A 56 2.93 -10.87 -0.06
N PHE A 57 3.30 -9.97 0.85
CA PHE A 57 3.47 -10.23 2.28
C PHE A 57 2.46 -9.41 3.06
N CYS A 58 1.84 -10.01 4.08
CA CYS A 58 0.91 -9.33 4.96
C CYS A 58 1.31 -9.59 6.42
N PHE A 59 1.53 -8.54 7.18
CA PHE A 59 1.97 -8.63 8.58
C PHE A 59 1.64 -7.34 9.34
N ASP A 60 1.55 -7.44 10.66
CA ASP A 60 1.38 -6.26 11.52
C ASP A 60 2.73 -5.62 11.82
N PHE A 61 2.75 -4.29 11.94
CA PHE A 61 3.98 -3.54 12.20
C PHE A 61 4.67 -3.92 13.51
N GLU A 62 3.92 -4.39 14.51
CA GLU A 62 4.49 -4.89 15.77
C GLU A 62 5.20 -6.24 15.60
N ASN A 63 4.89 -6.98 14.52
CA ASN A 63 5.32 -8.34 14.26
C ASN A 63 6.08 -8.46 12.92
N VAL A 64 6.89 -7.46 12.55
CA VAL A 64 7.68 -7.52 11.33
C VAL A 64 8.63 -8.74 11.36
N PRO A 65 8.53 -9.67 10.40
CA PRO A 65 9.45 -10.79 10.32
C PRO A 65 10.89 -10.33 10.08
N SER A 66 11.88 -10.99 10.70
CA SER A 66 13.29 -10.59 10.64
C SER A 66 13.91 -10.63 9.24
N ASN A 67 13.30 -11.34 8.29
CA ASN A 67 13.72 -11.44 6.90
C ASN A 67 13.10 -10.37 5.98
N ILE A 68 12.20 -9.51 6.51
CA ILE A 68 11.60 -8.40 5.77
C ILE A 68 12.35 -7.12 6.10
N THR A 69 12.76 -6.40 5.07
CA THR A 69 13.44 -5.10 5.19
C THR A 69 12.78 -4.06 4.27
N TRP A 70 12.67 -2.83 4.76
CA TRP A 70 12.30 -1.64 3.98
C TRP A 70 13.55 -0.92 3.47
N ALA A 71 14.41 -1.68 2.79
CA ALA A 71 15.75 -1.23 2.41
C ALA A 71 15.97 -1.24 0.89
N GLY A 72 14.90 -1.20 0.09
CA GLY A 72 14.99 -1.13 -1.37
C GLY A 72 15.15 0.30 -1.90
N SER A 73 14.52 1.28 -1.25
CA SER A 73 14.55 2.70 -1.66
C SER A 73 14.60 3.68 -0.47
N ALA A 74 15.05 4.92 -0.71
CA ALA A 74 15.09 5.97 0.33
C ALA A 74 13.70 6.27 0.91
N HIS A 75 12.67 6.23 0.05
CA HIS A 75 11.29 6.42 0.42
C HIS A 75 10.76 5.34 1.40
N GLU A 76 11.15 4.07 1.19
CA GLU A 76 10.78 2.97 2.11
C GLU A 76 11.42 3.14 3.49
N VAL A 77 12.66 3.63 3.55
CA VAL A 77 13.35 3.92 4.82
C VAL A 77 12.62 5.04 5.58
N GLU A 78 12.15 6.07 4.88
CA GLU A 78 11.41 7.18 5.46
C GLU A 78 10.08 6.72 6.09
N MET A 79 9.30 5.88 5.40
CA MET A 79 8.04 5.37 5.95
C MET A 79 8.27 4.50 7.19
N LEU A 80 9.29 3.64 7.18
CA LEU A 80 9.67 2.85 8.35
C LEU A 80 10.06 3.75 9.53
N GLN A 81 10.79 4.83 9.28
CA GLN A 81 11.13 5.81 10.32
C GLN A 81 9.89 6.52 10.86
N THR A 82 8.95 6.91 9.99
CA THR A 82 7.67 7.50 10.40
C THR A 82 6.92 6.57 11.35
N LEU A 83 6.72 5.30 10.99
CA LEU A 83 6.02 4.34 11.85
C LEU A 83 6.75 4.14 13.19
N LYS A 84 8.08 4.02 13.17
CA LYS A 84 8.90 3.87 14.40
C LYS A 84 8.79 5.08 15.32
N LEU A 85 8.82 6.30 14.77
CA LEU A 85 8.69 7.53 15.55
C LEU A 85 7.30 7.64 16.19
N THR A 86 6.24 7.38 15.43
CA THR A 86 4.87 7.38 15.97
C THR A 86 4.69 6.30 17.04
N ALA A 87 5.27 5.12 16.84
CA ALA A 87 5.24 4.04 17.84
C ALA A 87 5.99 4.42 19.12
N LEU A 88 7.16 5.06 18.98
CA LEU A 88 7.94 5.54 20.12
C LEU A 88 7.18 6.60 20.93
N MET A 89 6.35 7.41 20.28
CA MET A 89 5.46 8.37 20.94
C MET A 89 4.25 7.72 21.63
N GLY A 90 3.98 6.44 21.33
CA GLY A 90 2.85 5.69 21.89
C GLY A 90 1.53 5.89 21.14
N ASP A 91 1.56 6.61 20.02
CA ASP A 91 0.36 7.05 19.28
C ASP A 91 0.14 6.26 17.98
N LEU A 92 0.96 5.25 17.68
CA LEU A 92 0.79 4.47 16.44
C LEU A 92 -0.42 3.54 16.56
N PRO A 93 -1.45 3.70 15.70
CA PRO A 93 -2.57 2.78 15.70
C PRO A 93 -2.15 1.39 15.21
N PRO A 94 -2.92 0.32 15.52
CA PRO A 94 -2.72 -1.00 14.92
C PRO A 94 -2.58 -0.88 13.40
N THR A 95 -1.41 -1.26 12.89
CA THR A 95 -1.00 -1.02 11.51
C THR A 95 -0.69 -2.34 10.85
N THR A 96 -1.55 -2.74 9.90
CA THR A 96 -1.33 -3.91 9.05
C THR A 96 -0.68 -3.45 7.75
N ILE A 97 0.40 -4.12 7.37
CA ILE A 97 1.19 -3.80 6.18
C ILE A 97 0.95 -4.88 5.13
N LEU A 98 0.63 -4.43 3.92
CA LEU A 98 0.56 -5.26 2.73
C LEU A 98 1.71 -4.87 1.79
N GLY A 99 2.78 -5.66 1.86
CA GLY A 99 4.01 -5.46 1.11
C GLY A 99 4.02 -6.23 -0.21
N LEU A 100 4.30 -5.55 -1.32
CA LEU A 100 4.50 -6.17 -2.64
C LEU A 100 5.99 -6.16 -3.01
N ILE A 101 6.54 -7.27 -3.51
CA ILE A 101 7.92 -7.29 -4.03
C ILE A 101 7.95 -6.58 -5.40
N PRO A 102 8.63 -5.42 -5.51
CA PRO A 102 8.67 -4.67 -6.75
C PRO A 102 9.57 -5.33 -7.80
N GLU A 103 9.43 -4.91 -9.05
CA GLU A 103 10.42 -5.15 -10.08
C GLU A 103 11.35 -3.95 -10.18
N ILE A 104 12.66 -4.18 -10.05
CA ILE A 104 13.68 -3.14 -10.17
C ILE A 104 14.30 -3.27 -11.56
N VAL A 105 13.98 -2.34 -12.45
CA VAL A 105 14.58 -2.25 -13.80
C VAL A 105 15.55 -1.07 -13.79
N SER A 106 16.85 -1.33 -14.02
CA SER A 106 17.90 -0.32 -13.90
C SER A 106 17.93 0.69 -15.05
N ASP A 107 17.36 0.35 -16.21
CA ASP A 107 17.70 1.00 -17.48
C ASP A 107 16.51 1.66 -18.20
N THR A 108 15.29 1.67 -17.62
CA THR A 108 14.16 2.35 -18.25
C THR A 108 13.10 2.81 -17.24
N THR A 109 12.76 4.09 -17.25
CA THR A 109 11.57 4.63 -16.57
C THR A 109 10.34 4.42 -17.44
N THR A 110 9.82 3.19 -17.53
CA THR A 110 8.52 2.95 -18.16
C THR A 110 7.41 2.97 -17.11
N PHE A 111 6.21 3.39 -17.52
CA PHE A 111 5.01 3.24 -16.70
C PHE A 111 4.38 1.84 -16.85
N GLU A 112 5.02 0.93 -17.58
CA GLU A 112 4.50 -0.40 -17.87
C GLU A 112 4.82 -1.38 -16.75
N LEU A 113 3.79 -1.95 -16.14
CA LEU A 113 3.93 -2.99 -15.13
C LEU A 113 4.09 -4.34 -15.80
N SER A 114 5.07 -5.13 -15.36
CA SER A 114 5.25 -6.48 -15.90
C SER A 114 4.10 -7.42 -15.54
N PRO A 115 3.95 -8.54 -16.26
CA PRO A 115 2.96 -9.56 -15.94
C PRO A 115 3.10 -10.14 -14.52
N LYS A 116 4.29 -10.09 -13.91
CA LYS A 116 4.49 -10.52 -12.52
C LYS A 116 3.95 -9.48 -11.54
N MET A 117 4.26 -8.20 -11.78
CA MET A 117 3.74 -7.09 -10.99
C MET A 117 2.22 -6.98 -11.05
N LEU A 118 1.62 -7.13 -12.24
CA LEU A 118 0.16 -7.11 -12.40
C LEU A 118 -0.52 -8.24 -11.61
N ARG A 119 0.07 -9.45 -11.61
CA ARG A 119 -0.43 -10.58 -10.82
C ARG A 119 -0.30 -10.33 -9.32
N GLY A 120 0.86 -9.85 -8.88
CA GLY A 120 1.09 -9.51 -7.47
C GLY A 120 0.15 -8.42 -6.96
N ALA A 121 -0.06 -7.37 -7.75
CA ALA A 121 -0.97 -6.30 -7.39
C ALA A 121 -2.45 -6.76 -7.36
N GLN A 122 -2.84 -7.71 -8.21
CA GLN A 122 -4.16 -8.35 -8.12
C GLN A 122 -4.32 -9.14 -6.81
N LEU A 123 -3.30 -9.91 -6.40
CA LEU A 123 -3.30 -10.60 -5.11
C LEU A 123 -3.35 -9.62 -3.93
N ALA A 124 -2.58 -8.54 -3.99
CA ALA A 124 -2.58 -7.48 -2.98
C ALA A 124 -3.96 -6.80 -2.92
N LYS A 125 -4.61 -6.53 -4.05
CA LYS A 125 -5.98 -5.99 -4.08
C LYS A 125 -6.96 -6.90 -3.34
N GLU A 126 -6.93 -8.20 -3.64
CA GLU A 126 -7.81 -9.19 -3.01
C GLU A 126 -7.58 -9.26 -1.50
N LYS A 127 -6.31 -9.26 -1.07
CA LYS A 127 -5.95 -9.23 0.35
C LYS A 127 -6.36 -7.93 1.06
N ALA A 128 -6.18 -6.78 0.42
CA ALA A 128 -6.64 -5.52 0.97
C ALA A 128 -8.16 -5.52 1.19
N LEU A 129 -8.94 -6.01 0.21
CA LEU A 129 -10.40 -6.13 0.34
C LEU A 129 -10.80 -7.11 1.46
N GLU A 130 -10.09 -8.23 1.61
CA GLU A 130 -10.30 -9.19 2.69
C GLU A 130 -10.06 -8.55 4.07
N ILE A 131 -8.96 -7.83 4.24
CA ILE A 131 -8.62 -7.12 5.49
C ILE A 131 -9.69 -6.06 5.80
N LEU A 132 -10.05 -5.24 4.82
CA LEU A 132 -11.11 -4.23 4.98
C LEU A 132 -12.45 -4.87 5.38
N GLN A 133 -12.79 -6.01 4.79
CA GLN A 133 -13.98 -6.77 5.18
C GLN A 133 -13.92 -7.27 6.62
N GLN A 134 -12.78 -7.77 7.07
CA GLN A 134 -12.56 -8.17 8.47
C GLN A 134 -12.70 -6.98 9.44
N TRP A 135 -12.39 -5.77 8.98
CA TRP A 135 -12.59 -4.52 9.73
C TRP A 135 -14.01 -3.97 9.62
N GLY A 136 -14.94 -4.69 8.98
CA GLY A 136 -16.34 -4.30 8.86
C GLY A 136 -16.62 -3.32 7.72
N VAL A 137 -15.67 -3.10 6.81
CA VAL A 137 -15.86 -2.33 5.58
C VAL A 137 -16.29 -3.25 4.45
N ARG A 138 -17.44 -2.98 3.83
CA ARG A 138 -17.91 -3.71 2.65
C ARG A 138 -17.57 -2.95 1.39
N ALA A 139 -16.90 -3.61 0.46
CA ALA A 139 -16.58 -3.08 -0.86
C ALA A 139 -17.54 -3.63 -1.93
N THR A 140 -18.15 -2.75 -2.69
CA THR A 140 -19.03 -3.08 -3.83
C THR A 140 -18.36 -2.64 -5.13
N PRO A 141 -18.13 -3.55 -6.10
CA PRO A 141 -17.51 -3.19 -7.38
C PRO A 141 -18.31 -2.13 -8.15
N GLN A 142 -17.61 -1.19 -8.77
CA GLN A 142 -18.17 -0.20 -9.68
C GLN A 142 -18.38 -0.81 -11.08
N PRO A 143 -19.35 -0.31 -11.86
CA PRO A 143 -19.71 -0.89 -13.16
C PRO A 143 -18.65 -0.72 -14.25
N LYS A 144 -17.69 0.21 -14.07
CA LYS A 144 -16.60 0.48 -15.02
C LYS A 144 -15.25 0.45 -14.28
N PRO A 145 -14.74 -0.73 -13.90
CA PRO A 145 -13.45 -0.81 -13.23
C PRO A 145 -12.31 -0.51 -14.20
N LEU A 146 -11.29 0.20 -13.72
CA LEU A 146 -10.04 0.42 -14.43
C LEU A 146 -9.00 -0.63 -14.04
N SER A 147 -8.24 -1.11 -15.01
CA SER A 147 -7.06 -1.94 -14.76
C SER A 147 -5.98 -1.13 -14.05
N LEU A 148 -5.04 -1.85 -13.41
CA LEU A 148 -3.97 -1.17 -12.68
C LEU A 148 -3.06 -0.39 -13.63
N GLN A 149 -2.85 -0.91 -14.84
CA GLN A 149 -2.10 -0.22 -15.89
C GLN A 149 -2.80 1.07 -16.34
N GLU A 150 -4.12 1.07 -16.46
CA GLU A 150 -4.89 2.29 -16.78
C GLU A 150 -4.79 3.32 -15.66
N ILE A 151 -4.84 2.90 -14.39
CA ILE A 151 -4.61 3.79 -13.25
C ILE A 151 -3.18 4.34 -13.29
N ALA A 152 -2.17 3.49 -13.49
CA ALA A 152 -0.76 3.91 -13.58
C ALA A 152 -0.55 4.97 -14.68
N ASN A 153 -1.10 4.73 -15.88
CA ASN A 153 -1.04 5.65 -17.01
C ASN A 153 -1.78 6.98 -16.77
N ASN A 154 -2.71 7.05 -15.82
CA ASN A 154 -3.45 8.28 -15.51
C ASN A 154 -3.00 8.94 -14.21
N SER A 155 -2.08 8.33 -13.46
CA SER A 155 -1.68 8.77 -12.12
C SER A 155 -1.10 10.18 -12.11
N TYR A 156 -0.37 10.58 -13.16
CA TYR A 156 0.18 11.93 -13.29
C TYR A 156 -0.87 13.00 -13.64
N ARG A 157 -2.09 12.59 -14.08
CA ARG A 157 -3.18 13.51 -14.42
C ARG A 157 -4.19 13.69 -13.29
N MET A 158 -4.24 12.74 -12.36
CA MET A 158 -5.20 12.72 -11.24
C MET A 158 -4.69 13.48 -10.00
N ALA A 159 -3.44 13.96 -10.02
CA ALA A 159 -2.82 14.77 -8.97
C ALA A 159 -3.09 16.29 -9.11
N LEU A 160 -4.13 16.68 -9.86
CA LEU A 160 -4.57 18.08 -10.05
C LEU A 160 -6.05 18.23 -9.71
#